data_AF-A4F4Y9-F1
#
_entry.id   AF-A4F4Y9-F1
#
_cell.length_a   1.000
_cell.length_b   1.000
_cell.length_c   1.000
_cell.angle_alpha   90.00
_cell.angle_beta   90.00
_cell.angle_gamma   90.00
#
_symmetry.space_group_name_H-M   'P 1'
#
loop_
_entity.id
_entity.type
_entity.pdbx_description
1 polymer ?
#
loop_
_entity_poly.entity_id
_entity_poly.type
_entity_poly.pdbx_seq_one_letter_code
_entity_poly.pdbx_strand_id
1 'polypeptide(L)'
;ILDTKSRIDGRDLVTVRPIVAEVGILPRTHGSALFTRGETQAIVVATLGTGEDEQYVDSLTGMYKENFMLHYNFPPYSVGETGRMGSPGRREIGHGKLAWRAIHPMLPTAEQFPYTLRVVSEITESNGSSSMATVCGTSLALMDAGVPLAKPVAGIAMGLIKEDDRFAVLSDILGDEDHL
;
A
#
# COMPACT_ATOMS: atom_id res chain seq x y z
N ILE A 1 -7.16 17.17 -21.33
CA ILE A 1 -7.86 16.99 -20.04
C ILE A 1 -8.66 18.24 -19.63
N LEU A 2 -8.06 19.44 -19.55
CA LEU A 2 -8.79 20.64 -19.11
C LEU A 2 -9.99 20.99 -20.00
N ASP A 3 -9.83 20.90 -21.32
CA ASP A 3 -10.88 21.22 -22.29
C ASP A 3 -11.85 20.04 -22.52
N THR A 4 -11.32 18.81 -22.66
CA THR A 4 -12.10 17.63 -23.06
C THR A 4 -12.70 16.84 -21.91
N LYS A 5 -12.20 17.03 -20.67
CA LYS A 5 -12.53 16.23 -19.48
C LYS A 5 -12.35 14.70 -19.65
N SER A 6 -11.58 14.30 -20.66
CA SER A 6 -11.23 12.91 -20.97
C SER A 6 -9.74 12.69 -20.74
N ARG A 7 -9.40 11.56 -20.11
CA ARG A 7 -8.04 11.15 -19.72
C ARG A 7 -7.40 10.24 -20.76
N ILE A 8 -6.13 9.90 -20.55
CA ILE A 8 -5.31 9.10 -21.48
C ILE A 8 -5.96 7.74 -21.77
N ASP A 9 -6.53 7.11 -20.74
CA ASP A 9 -7.23 5.82 -20.81
C ASP A 9 -8.72 5.95 -21.16
N GLY A 10 -9.18 7.14 -21.53
CA GLY A 10 -10.56 7.43 -21.92
C GLY A 10 -11.54 7.64 -20.75
N ARG A 11 -11.11 7.50 -19.49
CA ARG A 11 -11.98 7.77 -18.33
C ARG A 11 -12.27 9.27 -18.14
N ASP A 12 -13.31 9.56 -17.37
CA ASP A 12 -13.55 10.89 -16.82
C ASP A 12 -12.62 11.18 -15.60
N LEU A 13 -12.77 12.36 -15.00
CA LEU A 13 -11.90 12.82 -13.93
C LEU A 13 -12.14 12.12 -12.58
N VAL A 14 -13.30 11.46 -12.38
CA VAL A 14 -13.74 10.95 -11.07
C VAL A 14 -13.82 9.43 -10.99
N THR A 15 -13.87 8.76 -12.14
CA THR A 15 -13.97 7.31 -12.26
C THR A 15 -12.70 6.63 -11.78
N VAL A 16 -12.84 5.72 -10.83
CA VAL A 16 -11.76 4.83 -10.35
C VAL A 16 -11.65 3.61 -11.26
N ARG A 17 -10.44 3.08 -11.46
CA ARG A 17 -10.23 1.86 -12.26
C ARG A 17 -10.93 0.65 -11.64
N PRO A 18 -11.20 -0.40 -12.41
CA PRO A 18 -11.76 -1.65 -11.88
C PRO A 18 -10.93 -2.20 -10.73
N ILE A 19 -11.59 -2.67 -9.67
CA ILE A 19 -10.95 -3.25 -8.48
C ILE A 19 -11.37 -4.71 -8.35
N VAL A 20 -10.41 -5.58 -8.10
CA VAL A 20 -10.59 -6.97 -7.68
C VAL A 20 -9.79 -7.17 -6.40
N ALA A 21 -10.45 -7.71 -5.37
CA ALA A 21 -9.85 -7.95 -4.07
C ALA A 21 -10.11 -9.40 -3.66
N GLU A 22 -9.05 -10.13 -3.36
CA GLU A 22 -9.09 -11.53 -2.94
C GLU A 22 -8.31 -11.69 -1.63
N VAL A 23 -8.76 -12.60 -0.76
CA VAL A 23 -8.15 -12.93 0.54
C VAL A 23 -7.85 -14.42 0.63
N GLY A 24 -6.94 -14.82 1.50
CA GLY A 24 -6.61 -16.23 1.71
C GLY A 24 -5.93 -16.89 0.50
N ILE A 25 -5.35 -16.09 -0.42
CA ILE A 25 -4.70 -16.59 -1.64
C ILE A 25 -3.48 -17.49 -1.34
N LEU A 26 -2.88 -17.37 -0.15
CA LEU A 26 -1.78 -18.18 0.34
C LEU A 26 -2.20 -18.88 1.64
N PRO A 27 -2.79 -20.09 1.58
CA PRO A 27 -3.52 -20.71 2.69
C PRO A 27 -2.65 -21.10 3.91
N ARG A 28 -1.33 -21.02 3.79
CA ARG A 28 -0.38 -21.34 4.87
C ARG A 28 0.21 -20.12 5.56
N THR A 29 0.01 -18.93 5.01
CA THR A 29 0.40 -17.68 5.66
C THR A 29 -0.61 -17.34 6.75
N HIS A 30 -0.25 -16.50 7.73
CA HIS A 30 -1.20 -16.12 8.77
C HIS A 30 -2.37 -15.33 8.20
N GLY A 31 -2.12 -14.41 7.26
CA GLY A 31 -3.14 -13.84 6.39
C GLY A 31 -2.54 -13.32 5.10
N SER A 32 -3.32 -13.34 4.03
CA SER A 32 -2.89 -12.94 2.69
C SER A 32 -4.00 -12.26 1.91
N ALA A 33 -3.61 -11.32 1.05
CA ALA A 33 -4.52 -10.66 0.13
C ALA A 33 -3.85 -10.39 -1.21
N LEU A 34 -4.65 -10.45 -2.27
CA LEU A 34 -4.31 -9.91 -3.58
C LEU A 34 -5.25 -8.73 -3.84
N PHE A 35 -4.69 -7.53 -3.91
CA PHE A 35 -5.45 -6.34 -4.27
C PHE A 35 -5.00 -5.84 -5.65
N THR A 36 -5.93 -5.83 -6.60
CA THR A 36 -5.71 -5.37 -7.97
C THR A 36 -6.63 -4.20 -8.27
N ARG A 37 -6.07 -3.06 -8.71
CA ARG A 37 -6.81 -1.90 -9.20
C ARG A 37 -6.25 -1.47 -10.55
N GLY A 38 -7.02 -1.70 -11.63
CA GLY A 38 -6.50 -1.58 -12.99
C GLY A 38 -5.21 -2.39 -13.13
N GLU A 39 -4.12 -1.73 -13.57
CA GLU A 39 -2.79 -2.31 -13.74
C GLU A 39 -1.87 -2.02 -12.54
N THR A 40 -2.43 -1.95 -11.33
CA THR A 40 -1.68 -1.82 -10.08
C THR A 40 -2.09 -2.93 -9.14
N GLN A 41 -1.15 -3.79 -8.77
CA GLN A 41 -1.41 -5.00 -8.01
C GLN A 41 -0.40 -5.17 -6.87
N ALA A 42 -0.90 -5.58 -5.72
CA ALA A 42 -0.09 -5.91 -4.56
C ALA A 42 -0.52 -7.28 -3.99
N ILE A 43 0.46 -8.18 -3.85
CA ILE A 43 0.35 -9.33 -2.96
C ILE A 43 0.77 -8.84 -1.58
N VAL A 44 -0.11 -8.96 -0.60
CA VAL A 44 0.15 -8.53 0.78
C VAL A 44 -0.01 -9.71 1.71
N VAL A 45 1.00 -9.93 2.56
CA VAL A 45 1.02 -11.04 3.52
C VAL A 45 1.24 -10.48 4.92
N ALA A 46 0.34 -10.82 5.83
CA ALA A 46 0.46 -10.55 7.25
C ALA A 46 1.05 -11.77 7.98
N THR A 47 1.93 -11.51 8.93
CA THR A 47 2.56 -12.52 9.79
C THR A 47 2.49 -12.06 11.24
N LEU A 48 1.89 -12.89 12.09
CA LEU A 48 1.88 -12.74 13.55
C LEU A 48 3.16 -13.32 14.17
N GLY A 49 3.71 -12.61 15.15
CA GLY A 49 4.87 -13.00 15.94
C GLY A 49 4.69 -12.69 17.42
N THR A 50 5.68 -13.07 18.22
CA THR A 50 5.75 -12.85 19.67
C THR A 50 6.56 -11.59 20.00
N GLY A 51 6.78 -11.33 21.29
CA GLY A 51 7.67 -10.25 21.75
C GLY A 51 9.14 -10.42 21.35
N GLU A 52 9.57 -11.62 20.96
CA GLU A 52 10.92 -11.86 20.40
C GLU A 52 11.06 -11.35 18.96
N ASP A 53 9.92 -11.18 18.26
CA ASP A 53 9.87 -10.72 16.87
C ASP A 53 9.77 -9.19 16.74
N GLU A 54 9.68 -8.47 17.87
CA GLU A 54 9.64 -7.00 17.88
C GLU A 54 10.98 -6.41 17.42
N GLN A 55 10.91 -5.30 16.69
CA GLN A 55 12.10 -4.63 16.19
C GLN A 55 12.62 -3.62 17.21
N TYR A 56 13.85 -3.78 17.68
CA TYR A 56 14.55 -2.72 18.42
C TYR A 56 14.90 -1.57 17.48
N VAL A 57 14.47 -0.37 17.83
CA VAL A 57 14.80 0.87 17.13
C VAL A 57 15.62 1.74 18.08
N ASP A 58 16.91 1.85 17.78
CA ASP A 58 17.81 2.77 18.46
C ASP A 58 17.63 4.17 17.87
N SER A 59 16.85 5.00 18.57
CA SER A 59 16.53 6.36 18.15
C SER A 59 17.30 7.39 18.99
N LEU A 60 17.43 8.62 18.48
CA LEU A 60 18.10 9.71 19.21
C LEU A 60 17.45 10.01 20.57
N THR A 61 16.15 9.76 20.71
CA THR A 61 15.38 9.99 21.94
C THR A 61 15.41 8.80 22.91
N GLY A 62 16.08 7.71 22.52
CA GLY A 62 16.15 6.46 23.28
C GLY A 62 15.77 5.25 22.44
N MET A 63 16.14 4.08 22.94
CA MET A 63 15.78 2.80 22.33
C MET A 63 14.33 2.44 22.66
N TYR A 64 13.58 2.02 21.64
CA TYR A 64 12.23 1.50 21.81
C TYR A 64 12.02 0.22 20.98
N LYS A 65 10.91 -0.47 21.20
CA LYS A 65 10.50 -1.64 20.43
C LYS A 65 9.30 -1.30 19.55
N GLU A 66 9.40 -1.60 18.27
CA GLU A 66 8.32 -1.49 17.29
C GLU A 66 7.67 -2.86 17.10
N ASN A 67 6.37 -2.94 17.32
CA ASN A 67 5.60 -4.17 17.20
C ASN A 67 4.77 -4.22 15.90
N PHE A 68 4.72 -3.14 15.11
CA PHE A 68 4.14 -3.15 13.78
C PHE A 68 5.18 -2.79 12.72
N MET A 69 5.49 -3.73 11.84
CA MET A 69 6.40 -3.53 10.72
C MET A 69 5.63 -3.66 9.41
N LEU A 70 5.84 -2.72 8.50
CA LEU A 70 5.32 -2.80 7.14
C LEU A 70 6.48 -2.63 6.16
N HIS A 71 6.80 -3.71 5.46
CA HIS A 71 7.83 -3.74 4.43
C HIS A 71 7.16 -3.72 3.06
N TYR A 72 7.63 -2.80 2.22
CA TYR A 72 7.13 -2.60 0.87
C TYR A 72 8.28 -2.88 -0.10
N ASN A 73 8.02 -3.71 -1.10
CA ASN A 73 8.99 -4.08 -2.12
C ASN A 73 8.44 -3.68 -3.49
N PHE A 74 9.29 -3.08 -4.32
CA PHE A 74 8.94 -2.67 -5.68
C PHE A 74 9.91 -3.29 -6.68
N PRO A 75 9.71 -4.58 -7.03
CA PRO A 75 10.60 -5.25 -7.96
C PRO A 75 10.43 -4.69 -9.38
N PRO A 76 11.50 -4.67 -10.20
CA PRO A 76 11.49 -4.02 -11.52
C PRO A 76 10.53 -4.67 -12.52
N TYR A 77 10.23 -5.98 -12.35
CA TYR A 77 9.26 -6.65 -13.21
C TYR A 77 7.84 -6.08 -13.08
N SER A 78 7.52 -5.40 -11.97
CA SER A 78 6.19 -4.80 -11.74
C SER A 78 5.85 -3.68 -12.72
N VAL A 79 6.86 -3.14 -13.42
CA VAL A 79 6.71 -2.16 -14.50
C VAL A 79 7.22 -2.71 -15.84
N GLY A 80 7.42 -4.03 -15.94
CA GLY A 80 7.92 -4.69 -17.15
C GLY A 80 9.41 -4.47 -17.43
N GLU A 81 10.19 -4.03 -16.44
CA GLU A 81 11.61 -3.76 -16.59
C GLU A 81 12.50 -4.84 -15.95
N THR A 82 13.79 -4.81 -16.30
CA THR A 82 14.84 -5.53 -15.57
C THR A 82 15.59 -4.56 -14.67
N GLY A 83 16.16 -5.04 -13.57
CA GLY A 83 16.85 -4.17 -12.63
C GLY A 83 17.61 -4.93 -11.56
N ARG A 84 18.40 -4.20 -10.78
CA ARG A 84 19.16 -4.79 -9.68
C ARG A 84 18.21 -5.14 -8.53
N MET A 85 18.11 -6.43 -8.22
CA MET A 85 17.48 -6.89 -6.98
C MET A 85 18.42 -6.67 -5.80
N GLY A 86 17.87 -6.37 -4.62
CA GLY A 86 18.67 -6.23 -3.41
C GLY A 86 18.00 -5.41 -2.32
N SER A 87 18.82 -4.69 -1.56
CA SER A 87 18.38 -3.86 -0.44
C SER A 87 17.38 -2.77 -0.86
N PRO A 88 16.32 -2.51 -0.07
CA PRO A 88 15.31 -1.53 -0.40
C PRO A 88 15.89 -0.11 -0.46
N GLY A 89 15.48 0.65 -1.48
CA GLY A 89 15.82 2.05 -1.66
C GLY A 89 14.95 2.99 -0.82
N ARG A 90 15.24 4.31 -0.94
CA ARG A 90 14.49 5.34 -0.22
C ARG A 90 12.99 5.36 -0.56
N ARG A 91 12.64 5.15 -1.82
CA ARG A 91 11.24 5.14 -2.28
C ARG A 91 10.46 3.98 -1.64
N GLU A 92 11.05 2.80 -1.60
CA GLU A 92 10.42 1.62 -1.02
C GLU A 92 10.19 1.78 0.48
N ILE A 93 11.20 2.28 1.22
CA ILE A 93 11.09 2.59 2.65
C ILE A 93 10.02 3.68 2.87
N GLY A 94 10.02 4.74 2.04
CA GLY A 94 9.05 5.83 2.13
C GLY A 94 7.62 5.38 1.89
N HIS A 95 7.36 4.57 0.86
CA HIS A 95 6.05 3.99 0.59
C HIS A 95 5.60 3.00 1.67
N GLY A 96 6.53 2.18 2.18
CA GLY A 96 6.27 1.33 3.34
C GLY A 96 5.82 2.17 4.55
N LYS A 97 6.53 3.26 4.85
CA LYS A 97 6.15 4.14 5.97
C LYS A 97 4.86 4.92 5.73
N LEU A 98 4.54 5.27 4.48
CA LEU A 98 3.26 5.87 4.11
C LEU A 98 2.10 4.93 4.43
N ALA A 99 2.18 3.68 3.94
CA ALA A 99 1.15 2.68 4.21
C ALA A 99 1.08 2.32 5.70
N TRP A 100 2.23 2.23 6.37
CA TRP A 100 2.31 2.01 7.81
C TRP A 100 1.53 3.09 8.58
N ARG A 101 1.73 4.37 8.23
CA ARG A 101 1.03 5.49 8.88
C ARG A 101 -0.47 5.48 8.64
N ALA A 102 -0.91 4.96 7.50
CA ALA A 102 -2.34 4.83 7.19
C ALA A 102 -3.01 3.72 8.01
N ILE A 103 -2.32 2.59 8.23
CA ILE A 103 -2.86 1.43 8.94
C ILE A 103 -2.72 1.54 10.45
N HIS A 104 -1.60 2.07 10.95
CA HIS A 104 -1.26 2.09 12.38
C HIS A 104 -2.38 2.63 13.30
N PRO A 105 -3.11 3.71 12.95
CA PRO A 105 -4.18 4.22 13.80
C PRO A 105 -5.37 3.25 13.99
N MET A 106 -5.52 2.25 13.12
CA MET A 106 -6.60 1.27 13.18
C MET A 106 -6.20 -0.04 13.85
N LEU A 107 -4.94 -0.19 14.26
CA LEU A 107 -4.47 -1.39 14.93
C LEU A 107 -5.10 -1.52 16.33
N PRO A 108 -5.37 -2.75 16.78
CA PRO A 108 -5.79 -2.99 18.16
C PRO A 108 -4.68 -2.62 19.15
N THR A 109 -5.07 -2.39 20.41
CA THR A 109 -4.09 -2.23 21.48
C THR A 109 -3.42 -3.57 21.81
N ALA A 110 -2.23 -3.51 22.44
CA ALA A 110 -1.53 -4.72 22.88
C ALA A 110 -2.34 -5.56 23.89
N GLU A 111 -3.22 -4.93 24.68
CA GLU A 111 -4.12 -5.62 25.60
C GLU A 111 -5.19 -6.44 24.86
N GLN A 112 -5.69 -5.93 23.73
CA GLN A 112 -6.70 -6.60 22.91
C GLN A 112 -6.09 -7.68 22.00
N PHE A 113 -4.89 -7.43 21.48
CA PHE A 113 -4.23 -8.31 20.53
C PHE A 113 -2.70 -8.28 20.73
N PRO A 114 -2.15 -9.12 21.63
CA PRO A 114 -0.76 -9.07 22.08
C PRO A 114 0.20 -9.76 21.09
N TYR A 115 0.14 -9.40 19.81
CA TYR A 115 1.00 -9.95 18.77
C TYR A 115 1.86 -8.85 18.13
N THR A 116 3.06 -9.24 17.74
CA THR A 116 3.86 -8.49 16.78
C THR A 116 3.31 -8.73 15.38
N LEU A 117 3.17 -7.66 14.60
CA LEU A 117 2.59 -7.68 13.27
C LEU A 117 3.64 -7.31 12.24
N ARG A 118 4.00 -8.25 11.36
CA ARG A 118 4.78 -7.96 10.16
C ARG A 118 3.90 -8.08 8.94
N VAL A 119 3.84 -7.02 8.15
CA VAL A 119 3.19 -7.01 6.83
C VAL A 119 4.27 -6.83 5.77
N VAL A 120 4.24 -7.69 4.76
CA VAL A 120 5.06 -7.53 3.56
C VAL A 120 4.13 -7.33 2.37
N SER A 121 4.32 -6.22 1.65
CA SER A 121 3.63 -5.91 0.41
C SER A 121 4.60 -6.04 -0.75
N GLU A 122 4.34 -7.01 -1.60
CA GLU A 122 5.07 -7.25 -2.84
C GLU A 122 4.26 -6.67 -4.00
N ILE A 123 4.80 -5.65 -4.67
CA ILE A 123 4.13 -5.05 -5.82
C ILE A 123 4.41 -5.90 -7.06
N THR A 124 3.35 -6.46 -7.65
CA THR A 124 3.46 -7.33 -8.83
C THR A 124 3.16 -6.61 -10.14
N GLU A 125 2.37 -5.54 -10.08
CA GLU A 125 2.07 -4.64 -11.22
C GLU A 125 1.95 -3.20 -10.70
N SER A 126 2.37 -2.21 -11.48
CA SER A 126 2.27 -0.81 -11.08
C SER A 126 2.09 0.17 -12.24
N ASN A 127 0.89 0.71 -12.36
CA ASN A 127 0.57 1.87 -13.19
C ASN A 127 -0.18 2.96 -12.40
N GLY A 128 0.25 3.25 -11.17
CA GLY A 128 -0.31 4.35 -10.38
C GLY A 128 -0.56 3.98 -8.91
N SER A 129 0.25 4.59 -8.04
CA SER A 129 0.17 4.49 -6.58
C SER A 129 -0.03 3.08 -6.03
N SER A 130 0.98 2.24 -6.25
CA SER A 130 1.10 0.94 -5.59
C SER A 130 1.18 1.04 -4.06
N SER A 131 1.58 2.20 -3.50
CA SER A 131 1.51 2.46 -2.06
C SER A 131 0.09 2.47 -1.51
N MET A 132 -0.91 2.94 -2.27
CA MET A 132 -2.32 2.85 -1.87
C MET A 132 -2.88 1.44 -2.06
N ALA A 133 -2.42 0.70 -3.07
CA ALA A 133 -2.71 -0.73 -3.19
C ALA A 133 -2.19 -1.51 -1.97
N THR A 134 -1.00 -1.16 -1.46
CA THR A 134 -0.47 -1.70 -0.20
C THR A 134 -1.37 -1.40 0.99
N VAL A 135 -1.93 -0.20 1.14
CA VAL A 135 -2.86 0.12 2.24
C VAL A 135 -4.09 -0.78 2.17
N CYS A 136 -4.75 -0.85 1.01
CA CYS A 136 -5.94 -1.67 0.81
C CYS A 136 -5.64 -3.16 1.06
N GLY A 137 -4.57 -3.68 0.45
CA GLY A 137 -4.14 -5.07 0.63
C GLY A 137 -3.73 -5.39 2.06
N THR A 138 -3.12 -4.44 2.79
CA THR A 138 -2.78 -4.62 4.21
C THR A 138 -4.02 -4.70 5.07
N SER A 139 -5.01 -3.84 4.84
CA SER A 139 -6.29 -3.91 5.54
C SER A 139 -6.94 -5.29 5.36
N LEU A 140 -6.92 -5.82 4.15
CA LEU A 140 -7.47 -7.15 3.83
C LEU A 140 -6.65 -8.29 4.47
N ALA A 141 -5.32 -8.27 4.32
CA ALA A 141 -4.45 -9.32 4.83
C ALA A 141 -4.45 -9.39 6.37
N LEU A 142 -4.55 -8.25 7.05
CA LEU A 142 -4.70 -8.21 8.51
C LEU A 142 -6.06 -8.76 8.96
N MET A 143 -7.14 -8.45 8.24
CA MET A 143 -8.46 -9.03 8.51
C MET A 143 -8.49 -10.55 8.26
N ASP A 144 -7.85 -11.02 7.19
CA ASP A 144 -7.68 -12.45 6.89
C ASP A 144 -6.87 -13.16 8.00
N ALA A 145 -5.85 -12.49 8.54
CA ALA A 145 -5.08 -12.97 9.68
C ALA A 145 -5.81 -12.94 11.03
N GLY A 146 -7.08 -12.51 11.06
CA GLY A 146 -7.87 -12.41 12.29
C GLY A 146 -7.47 -11.26 13.22
N VAL A 147 -6.71 -10.28 12.71
CA VAL A 147 -6.35 -9.08 13.49
C VAL A 147 -7.61 -8.20 13.65
N PRO A 148 -8.02 -7.87 14.89
CA PRO A 148 -9.23 -7.09 15.14
C PRO A 148 -9.00 -5.60 14.89
N LEU A 149 -8.85 -5.21 13.62
CA LEU A 149 -8.78 -3.81 13.20
C LEU A 149 -10.04 -3.05 13.64
N ALA A 150 -9.87 -1.81 14.10
CA ALA A 150 -11.00 -0.97 14.51
C ALA A 150 -11.99 -0.74 13.35
N LYS A 151 -11.47 -0.48 12.14
CA LYS A 151 -12.21 -0.34 10.87
C LYS A 151 -11.28 -0.68 9.69
N PRO A 152 -11.83 -1.14 8.54
CA PRO A 152 -11.05 -1.30 7.33
C PRO A 152 -10.54 0.05 6.79
N VAL A 153 -9.39 0.03 6.12
CA VAL A 153 -8.74 1.22 5.54
C VAL A 153 -8.56 1.05 4.05
N ALA A 154 -8.85 2.09 3.29
CA ALA A 154 -8.57 2.17 1.86
C ALA A 154 -7.82 3.47 1.52
N GLY A 155 -7.17 3.50 0.36
CA GLY A 155 -6.42 4.65 -0.13
C GLY A 155 -6.60 4.88 -1.62
N ILE A 156 -6.46 6.12 -2.05
CA ILE A 156 -6.52 6.55 -3.46
C ILE A 156 -5.43 7.58 -3.72
N ALA A 157 -4.88 7.58 -4.93
CA ALA A 157 -3.99 8.64 -5.38
C ALA A 157 -4.75 9.64 -6.25
N MET A 158 -4.50 10.91 -6.01
CA MET A 158 -5.18 12.02 -6.64
C MET A 158 -4.15 12.87 -7.39
N GLY A 159 -4.57 13.41 -8.53
CA GLY A 159 -3.77 14.36 -9.33
C GLY A 159 -4.45 15.72 -9.41
N LEU A 160 -3.69 16.75 -9.77
CA LEU A 160 -4.20 18.09 -10.01
C LEU A 160 -3.51 18.67 -11.24
N ILE A 161 -4.28 18.99 -12.28
CA ILE A 161 -3.82 19.79 -13.41
C ILE A 161 -4.34 21.20 -13.23
N LYS A 162 -3.47 22.21 -13.32
CA LYS A 162 -3.83 23.62 -13.16
C LYS A 162 -3.16 24.50 -14.23
N GLU A 163 -3.96 25.29 -14.92
CA GLU A 163 -3.53 26.35 -15.83
C GLU A 163 -4.31 27.64 -15.50
N ASP A 164 -3.60 28.69 -15.12
CA ASP A 164 -4.18 29.96 -14.65
C ASP A 164 -5.27 29.71 -13.56
N ASP A 165 -6.51 30.10 -13.85
CA ASP A 165 -7.68 29.91 -12.98
C ASP A 165 -8.42 28.58 -13.22
N ARG A 166 -8.03 27.80 -14.23
CA ARG A 166 -8.64 26.51 -14.57
C ARG A 166 -7.91 25.38 -13.86
N PHE A 167 -8.68 24.44 -13.29
CA PHE A 167 -8.10 23.23 -12.72
C PHE A 167 -8.96 21.99 -12.96
N ALA A 168 -8.32 20.82 -12.85
CA ALA A 168 -8.96 19.51 -12.86
C ALA A 168 -8.33 18.64 -11.77
N VAL A 169 -9.16 18.12 -10.87
CA VAL A 169 -8.75 17.11 -9.90
C VAL A 169 -9.00 15.73 -10.51
N LEU A 170 -7.99 14.86 -10.48
CA LEU A 170 -8.03 13.53 -11.06
C LEU A 170 -8.11 12.49 -9.95
N SER A 171 -9.12 11.62 -9.99
CA SER A 171 -9.23 10.45 -9.12
C SER A 171 -8.50 9.25 -9.70
N ASP A 172 -7.73 8.53 -8.88
CA ASP A 172 -7.04 7.30 -9.24
C ASP A 172 -6.14 7.49 -10.48
N ILE A 173 -5.09 8.28 -10.29
CA ILE A 173 -4.13 8.65 -11.34
C ILE A 173 -3.33 7.46 -11.88
N LEU A 174 -2.97 7.54 -13.15
CA LEU A 174 -2.01 6.67 -13.83
C LEU A 174 -0.57 7.10 -13.50
N GLY A 175 0.41 6.25 -13.83
CA GLY A 175 1.83 6.62 -13.73
C GLY A 175 2.16 7.86 -14.59
N ASP A 176 1.63 7.91 -15.82
CA ASP A 176 1.86 9.03 -16.74
C ASP A 176 1.29 10.36 -16.22
N GLU A 177 0.19 10.32 -15.47
CA GLU A 177 -0.48 11.51 -14.95
C GLU A 177 0.19 12.10 -13.70
N ASP A 178 1.14 11.38 -13.10
CA ASP A 178 1.98 11.87 -11.99
C ASP A 178 3.18 12.69 -12.49
N HIS A 179 3.62 12.46 -13.73
CA HIS A 179 4.76 13.13 -14.35
C HIS A 179 4.40 14.35 -15.21
N LEU A 180 3.12 14.50 -15.56
CA LEU A 180 2.60 15.50 -16.51
C LEU A 180 2.35 16.88 -15.89
#